data_AF-A0A9P5D308-F1
#
_entry.id   AF-A0A9P5D308-F1
#
_cell.length_a   1.000
_cell.length_b   1.000
_cell.length_c   1.000
_cell.angle_alpha   90.00
_cell.angle_beta   90.00
_cell.angle_gamma   90.00
#
_symmetry.space_group_name_H-M   'P 1'
#
loop_
_entity.id
_entity.type
_entity.pdbx_description
1 polymer ?
#
loop_
_entity_poly.entity_id
_entity_poly.type
_entity_poly.pdbx_seq_one_letter_code
_entity_poly.pdbx_strand_id
1 'polypeptide(L)' 'MIETTDIRISPKEEVKNIASKGGKTSQGGFADMDADKQHDISSEGGQKSSGSFEPGSQKASEAGRKGGLNSGRAE' A
#
# COMPACT_ATOMS: atom_id res chain seq x y z
N MET A 1 -41.76 14.79 -2.83
CA MET A 1 -40.29 14.85 -2.89
C MET A 1 -39.79 14.08 -1.68
N ILE A 2 -39.48 12.79 -1.84
CA ILE A 2 -39.05 11.95 -0.72
C ILE A 2 -37.53 12.05 -0.66
N GLU A 3 -37.05 12.30 0.56
CA GLU A 3 -35.70 12.67 0.94
C GLU A 3 -34.63 11.75 0.34
N THR A 4 -33.55 12.37 -0.16
CA THR A 4 -32.30 11.69 -0.48
C THR A 4 -31.87 10.91 0.75
N THR A 5 -32.07 9.60 0.71
CA THR A 5 -31.59 8.68 1.73
C THR A 5 -30.08 8.76 1.70
N ASP A 6 -29.52 9.55 2.61
CA ASP A 6 -28.09 9.57 2.90
C ASP A 6 -27.78 8.20 3.51
N ILE A 7 -27.40 7.24 2.64
CA ILE A 7 -26.96 5.91 3.04
C ILE A 7 -25.66 6.14 3.81
N ARG A 8 -25.78 6.37 5.13
CA ARG A 8 -24.67 6.47 6.06
C ARG A 8 -24.01 5.10 6.15
N ILE A 9 -23.15 4.81 5.17
CA ILE A 9 -22.25 3.67 5.20
C ILE A 9 -21.35 3.90 6.41
N SER A 10 -21.36 2.96 7.36
CA SER A 10 -20.49 3.07 8.53
C SER A 10 -19.03 3.09 8.09
N PRO A 11 -18.13 3.84 8.75
CA PRO A 11 -16.71 3.90 8.36
C PRO A 11 -16.05 2.52 8.22
N LYS A 12 -16.49 1.55 9.04
CA LYS A 12 -16.05 0.15 8.96
C LYS A 12 -16.46 -0.54 7.65
N GLU A 13 -17.66 -0.27 7.16
CA GLU A 13 -18.16 -0.81 5.89
C GLU A 13 -17.51 -0.11 4.69
N GLU A 14 -17.16 1.16 4.81
CA GLU A 14 -16.35 1.86 3.80
C GLU A 14 -14.95 1.25 3.70
N VAL A 15 -14.25 1.10 4.82
CA VAL A 15 -12.93 0.45 4.89
C VAL A 15 -12.98 -0.97 4.35
N LYS A 16 -14.03 -1.73 4.70
CA LYS A 16 -14.24 -3.09 4.20
C LYS A 16 -14.49 -3.12 2.69
N ASN A 17 -15.23 -2.17 2.16
CA ASN A 17 -15.45 -2.04 0.71
C ASN A 17 -14.17 -1.66 -0.04
N ILE A 18 -13.33 -0.80 0.54
CA ILE A 18 -12.01 -0.45 -0.03
C ILE A 18 -11.07 -1.66 0.00
N ALA A 19 -10.95 -2.35 1.14
CA ALA A 19 -10.15 -3.55 1.28
C ALA A 19 -10.60 -4.67 0.32
N SER A 20 -11.93 -4.84 0.19
CA SER A 20 -12.52 -5.82 -0.73
C SER A 20 -12.25 -5.51 -2.20
N LYS A 21 -12.00 -4.26 -2.58
CA LYS A 21 -11.64 -3.88 -3.96
C LYS A 21 -10.16 -4.11 -4.25
N GLY A 22 -9.29 -3.91 -3.26
CA GLY A 22 -7.83 -4.12 -3.40
C GLY A 22 -7.43 -5.57 -3.71
N GLY A 23 -8.19 -6.56 -3.23
CA GLY A 23 -7.90 -7.98 -3.44
C GLY A 23 -8.62 -8.64 -4.64
N LYS A 24 -9.43 -7.89 -5.41
CA LYS A 24 -10.30 -8.46 -6.47
C LYS A 24 -9.75 -8.33 -7.89
N THR A 25 -8.53 -7.82 -8.05
CA THR A 25 -7.90 -7.66 -9.35
C THR A 25 -7.13 -8.94 -9.67
N SER A 26 -7.72 -9.77 -10.54
CA SER A 26 -7.12 -10.92 -11.23
C SER A 26 -7.17 -12.27 -10.49
N GLN A 27 -7.47 -13.32 -11.27
CA GLN A 27 -7.31 -14.73 -10.85
C GLN A 27 -5.83 -14.99 -10.58
N GLY A 28 -5.40 -14.83 -9.32
CA GLY A 28 -4.02 -15.04 -8.89
C GLY A 28 -3.37 -13.74 -8.38
N GLY A 29 -2.89 -13.77 -7.14
CA GLY A 29 -2.14 -12.67 -6.54
C GLY A 29 -0.68 -12.64 -7.01
N PHE A 30 0.13 -11.74 -6.45
CA PHE A 30 1.57 -11.71 -6.71
C PHE A 30 2.24 -13.07 -6.45
N ALA A 31 1.77 -13.80 -5.43
CA ALA A 31 2.27 -15.13 -5.08
C ALA A 31 1.96 -16.22 -6.14
N ASP A 32 0.91 -16.03 -6.94
CA ASP A 32 0.47 -17.00 -7.95
C ASP A 32 1.07 -16.70 -9.35
N MET A 33 1.86 -15.64 -9.51
CA MET A 33 2.53 -15.30 -10.78
C MET A 33 3.76 -16.17 -11.03
N ASP A 34 4.18 -16.30 -12.29
CA ASP A 34 5.45 -16.94 -12.65
C ASP A 34 6.65 -16.26 -11.99
N ALA A 35 7.67 -17.03 -11.61
CA ALA A 35 8.84 -16.54 -10.87
C ALA A 35 9.59 -15.42 -11.60
N ASP A 36 9.77 -15.54 -12.92
CA ASP A 36 10.43 -14.51 -13.73
C ASP A 36 9.62 -13.20 -13.71
N LYS A 37 8.30 -13.30 -13.79
CA LYS A 37 7.40 -12.14 -13.71
C LYS A 37 7.40 -11.49 -12.33
N GLN A 38 7.47 -12.28 -11.26
CA GLN A 38 7.64 -11.76 -9.89
C GLN A 38 8.96 -11.01 -9.74
N HIS A 39 10.04 -11.56 -10.30
CA HIS A 39 11.37 -10.95 -10.28
C HIS A 39 11.39 -9.62 -11.03
N ASP A 40 10.79 -9.56 -12.22
CA ASP A 40 10.73 -8.35 -13.03
C ASP A 40 9.97 -7.23 -12.30
N ILE A 41 8.79 -7.54 -11.75
CA ILE A 41 7.99 -6.58 -10.97
C ILE A 41 8.75 -6.10 -9.72
N SER A 42 9.42 -7.02 -9.01
CA SER A 42 10.22 -6.67 -7.82
C SER A 42 11.39 -5.76 -8.19
N SER A 43 12.05 -6.05 -9.32
CA SER A 43 13.16 -5.26 -9.85
C SER A 43 12.70 -3.87 -10.27
N GLU A 44 11.56 -3.74 -10.95
CA GLU A 44 10.96 -2.46 -11.30
C GLU A 44 10.66 -1.59 -10.07
N GLY A 45 10.15 -2.20 -8.99
CA GLY A 45 9.93 -1.51 -7.72
C GLY A 45 11.21 -0.90 -7.15
N GLY A 46 12.33 -1.63 -7.23
CA GLY A 46 13.65 -1.16 -6.81
C GLY A 46 14.21 -0.05 -7.71
N GLN A 47 13.99 -0.13 -9.03
CA GLN A 47 14.44 0.85 -10.02
C GLN A 47 13.64 2.16 -9.97
N LYS A 48 12.33 2.08 -9.66
CA LYS A 48 11.46 3.26 -9.51
C LYS A 48 11.64 3.95 -8.16
N SER A 49 12.06 3.21 -7.14
CA SER A 49 12.60 3.79 -5.91
C SER A 49 13.94 4.46 -6.22
N SER A 50 14.32 5.49 -5.47
CA SER A 50 15.64 6.15 -5.61
C SER A 50 16.83 5.26 -5.19
N GLY A 51 16.68 3.93 -5.24
CA GLY A 51 17.60 2.96 -4.67
C GLY A 51 17.59 2.97 -3.14
N SER A 52 18.54 2.24 -2.57
CA SER A 52 18.81 2.28 -1.13
C SER A 52 19.43 3.63 -0.76
N PHE A 53 19.10 4.17 0.42
CA PHE A 53 19.73 5.41 0.87
C PHE A 53 21.17 5.16 1.33
N GLU A 54 22.08 6.08 1.02
CA GLU A 54 23.43 6.07 1.59
C GLU A 54 23.34 6.10 3.14
N PRO A 55 24.02 5.19 3.86
CA PRO A 55 24.05 5.19 5.31
C PRO A 55 24.47 6.55 5.87
N GLY A 56 23.68 7.09 6.81
CA GLY A 56 23.95 8.39 7.43
C GLY A 56 23.58 9.61 6.60
N SER A 57 23.07 9.45 5.37
CA SER A 57 22.58 10.58 4.58
C SER A 57 21.33 11.22 5.22
N GLN A 58 21.14 12.52 4.96
CA GLN A 58 19.94 13.23 5.41
C GLN A 58 18.67 12.61 4.83
N LYS A 59 18.73 12.16 3.57
CA LYS A 59 17.61 11.47 2.90
C LYS A 59 17.25 10.15 3.59
N ALA A 60 18.24 9.35 3.99
CA ALA A 60 18.01 8.13 4.79
C ALA A 60 17.30 8.45 6.10
N SER A 61 17.79 9.47 6.80
CA SER A 61 17.25 9.90 8.10
C SER A 61 15.82 10.41 7.98
N GLU A 62 15.51 11.19 6.94
CA GLU A 62 14.17 11.72 6.71
C GLU A 62 13.18 10.62 6.30
N ALA A 63 13.59 9.71 5.42
CA ALA A 63 12.78 8.55 5.03
C ALA A 63 12.51 7.63 6.23
N GLY A 64 13.52 7.34 7.04
CA GLY A 64 13.38 6.56 8.28
C GLY A 64 12.44 7.22 9.29
N ARG A 65 12.60 8.53 9.53
CA ARG A 65 11.70 9.32 10.39
C ARG A 65 10.25 9.25 9.90
N LYS A 66 10.02 9.48 8.60
CA LYS A 66 8.68 9.41 8.01
C LYS A 66 8.09 8.00 8.08
N GLY A 67 8.90 6.97 7.86
CA GLY A 67 8.50 5.57 8.04
C GLY A 67 8.05 5.26 9.47
N GLY A 68 8.85 5.69 10.46
CA GLY A 68 8.54 5.51 11.89
C GLY A 68 7.28 6.23 12.36
N LEU A 69 6.96 7.39 11.78
CA LEU A 69 5.70 8.10 12.06
C LEU A 69 4.46 7.32 11.59
N ASN A 70 4.57 6.59 10.48
CA ASN A 70 3.47 5.81 9.92
C ASN A 70 3.38 4.39 10.52
N SER A 71 4.46 3.88 11.12
CA SER A 71 4.52 2.52 11.65
C SER A 71 3.82 2.36 13.01
N GLY A 72 3.03 3.34 13.45
CA GLY A 72 2.17 3.26 14.64
C GLY A 72 2.85 2.56 15.81
N ARG A 73 3.68 3.29 16.57
CA ARG A 73 4.02 2.84 17.92
C ARG A 73 2.72 2.84 18.72
N ALA A 74 2.02 1.71 18.71
CA ALA A 74 1.01 1.39 19.69
C ALA A 74 1.76 1.25 21.01
N GLU A 75 1.63 2.26 21.86
CA GLU A 75 1.79 2.09 23.30
C GLU A 75 0.52 1.48 23.89
#